data_AF-A0A4R9JAD9-F1
#
_entry.id   AF-A0A4R9JAD9-F1
#
_cell.length_a   1.000
_cell.length_b   1.000
_cell.length_c   1.000
_cell.angle_alpha   90.00
_cell.angle_beta   90.00
_cell.angle_gamma   90.00
#
_symmetry.space_group_name_H-M   'P 1'
#
loop_
_entity.id
_entity.type
_entity.pdbx_description
1 polymer ?
#
loop_
_entity_poly.entity_id
_entity_poly.type
_entity_poly.pdbx_seq_one_letter_code
_entity_poly.pdbx_strand_id
1 'polypeptide(L)'
;MFLLKDFMFFKITFRLIGILLLTSVLECSATLAPAYDRGLLDRTISSNVELMEFFASISSGTCNNSEKFETRKVSYSSLIGKFDALGILSRARPVPKPKLLDKINEELIKKNIPVPKEWDIPSAVAFEKISESLMKMRESDSNKCVTATEIRLFKNQISIFLHQALTYETFLER
;
A
#
# COMPACT_ATOMS: atom_id res chain seq x y z
N MET A 1 -5.43 41.13 -57.55
CA MET A 1 -6.07 40.89 -56.23
C MET A 1 -6.56 39.45 -56.11
N PHE A 2 -5.67 38.46 -56.34
CA PHE A 2 -5.98 37.03 -56.18
C PHE A 2 -4.85 36.34 -55.40
N LEU A 3 -3.59 36.68 -55.70
CA LEU A 3 -2.39 36.16 -55.00
C LEU A 3 -2.27 36.47 -53.50
N LEU A 4 -2.92 37.53 -52.99
CA LEU A 4 -2.88 37.85 -51.55
C LEU A 4 -3.80 36.96 -50.70
N LYS A 5 -4.88 36.42 -51.29
CA LYS A 5 -5.87 35.60 -50.58
C LYS A 5 -5.30 34.22 -50.27
N ASP A 6 -4.59 33.62 -51.23
CA ASP A 6 -4.01 32.28 -51.07
C ASP A 6 -2.86 32.25 -50.04
N PHE A 7 -2.06 33.33 -49.98
CA PHE A 7 -1.00 33.46 -48.97
C PHE A 7 -1.56 33.64 -47.54
N MET A 8 -2.71 34.32 -47.42
CA MET A 8 -3.38 34.52 -46.14
C MET A 8 -4.09 33.24 -45.67
N PHE A 9 -4.71 32.48 -46.59
CA PHE A 9 -5.28 31.16 -46.31
C PHE A 9 -4.21 30.14 -45.88
N PHE A 10 -3.02 30.15 -46.51
CA PHE A 10 -1.91 29.27 -46.17
C PHE A 10 -1.34 29.54 -44.76
N LYS A 11 -1.27 30.80 -44.33
CA LYS A 11 -0.86 31.15 -42.94
C LYS A 11 -1.88 30.71 -41.90
N ILE A 12 -3.17 30.75 -42.21
CA ILE A 12 -4.25 30.36 -41.30
C ILE A 12 -4.28 28.83 -41.15
N THR A 13 -4.16 28.08 -42.24
CA THR A 13 -4.12 26.61 -42.20
C THR A 13 -2.86 26.09 -41.51
N PHE A 14 -1.69 26.72 -41.71
CA PHE A 14 -0.46 26.35 -41.00
C PHE A 14 -0.53 26.62 -39.48
N ARG A 15 -1.20 27.72 -39.07
CA ARG A 15 -1.47 28.00 -37.65
C ARG A 15 -2.45 27.01 -37.02
N LEU A 16 -3.50 26.62 -37.75
CA LEU A 16 -4.48 25.63 -37.28
C LEU A 16 -3.86 24.24 -37.14
N ILE A 17 -3.00 23.83 -38.09
CA ILE A 17 -2.25 22.57 -38.01
C ILE A 17 -1.28 22.59 -36.83
N GLY A 18 -0.61 23.73 -36.58
CA GLY A 18 0.27 23.90 -35.42
C GLY A 18 -0.47 23.77 -34.08
N ILE A 19 -1.70 24.30 -33.97
CA ILE A 19 -2.54 24.18 -32.77
C ILE A 19 -3.03 22.73 -32.59
N LEU A 20 -3.42 22.06 -33.67
CA LEU A 20 -3.87 20.66 -33.65
C LEU A 20 -2.75 19.70 -33.22
N LEU A 21 -1.51 19.94 -33.69
CA LEU A 21 -0.34 19.12 -33.32
C LEU A 21 0.09 19.34 -31.86
N LEU A 22 -0.14 20.54 -31.30
CA LEU A 22 0.20 20.86 -29.92
C LEU A 22 -0.75 20.19 -28.92
N THR A 23 -2.00 19.92 -29.32
CA THR A 23 -3.00 19.25 -28.45
C THR A 23 -2.81 17.74 -28.32
N SER A 24 -2.11 17.08 -29.25
CA SER A 24 -1.97 15.61 -29.24
C SER A 24 -0.88 15.04 -28.32
N VAL A 25 -0.13 15.89 -27.60
CA VAL A 25 1.00 15.46 -26.73
C VAL A 25 0.60 15.37 -25.25
N LEU A 26 -0.62 15.75 -24.89
CA LEU A 26 -1.03 15.93 -23.48
C LEU A 26 -1.53 14.67 -22.75
N GLU A 27 -1.66 13.51 -23.41
CA GLU A 27 -2.40 12.37 -22.82
C GLU A 27 -1.58 11.11 -22.49
N CYS A 28 -0.25 11.19 -22.42
CA CYS A 28 0.56 10.03 -21.98
C CYS A 28 0.83 10.07 -20.46
N SER A 29 -0.20 9.87 -19.64
CA SER A 29 -0.03 9.58 -18.20
C SER A 29 0.13 8.07 -18.01
N ALA A 30 1.37 7.61 -17.83
CA ALA A 30 1.63 6.21 -17.47
C ALA A 30 1.39 6.00 -15.97
N THR A 31 0.29 5.35 -15.60
CA THR A 31 0.03 4.94 -14.22
C THR A 31 0.81 3.65 -13.92
N LEU A 32 1.77 3.71 -13.01
CA LEU A 32 2.60 2.57 -12.60
C LEU A 32 2.21 1.97 -11.22
N ALA A 33 1.19 2.52 -10.57
CA ALA A 33 0.71 2.05 -9.27
C ALA A 33 -0.82 2.09 -9.22
N PRO A 34 -1.45 1.40 -8.24
CA PRO A 34 -2.86 1.53 -7.96
C PRO A 34 -3.30 2.98 -7.76
N ALA A 35 -4.58 3.23 -7.98
CA ALA A 35 -5.21 4.49 -7.62
C ALA A 35 -5.21 4.70 -6.09
N TYR A 36 -5.09 5.97 -5.68
CA TYR A 36 -5.27 6.36 -4.29
C TYR A 36 -6.68 6.02 -3.79
N ASP A 37 -6.74 5.46 -2.60
CA ASP A 37 -7.99 5.19 -1.89
C ASP A 37 -7.92 5.81 -0.50
N ARG A 38 -8.56 6.98 -0.35
CA ARG A 38 -8.65 7.67 0.93
C ARG A 38 -9.31 6.82 2.00
N GLY A 39 -10.31 6.02 1.64
CA GLY A 39 -10.99 5.13 2.58
C GLY A 39 -10.05 4.05 3.12
N LEU A 40 -9.12 3.55 2.30
CA LEU A 40 -8.07 2.63 2.74
C LEU A 40 -7.09 3.31 3.69
N LEU A 41 -6.66 4.54 3.39
CA LEU A 41 -5.76 5.31 4.26
C LEU A 41 -6.43 5.60 5.62
N ASP A 42 -7.67 6.09 5.62
CA ASP A 42 -8.42 6.40 6.85
C ASP A 42 -8.62 5.15 7.72
N ARG A 43 -8.94 4.00 7.12
CA ARG A 43 -9.04 2.71 7.84
C ARG A 43 -7.70 2.25 8.39
N THR A 44 -6.61 2.50 7.67
CA THR A 44 -5.25 2.18 8.13
C THR A 44 -4.88 3.03 9.34
N ILE A 45 -5.17 4.34 9.31
CA ILE A 45 -4.94 5.26 10.43
C ILE A 45 -5.80 4.86 11.64
N SER A 46 -7.09 4.56 11.44
CA SER A 46 -7.97 4.10 12.52
C SER A 46 -7.46 2.79 13.14
N SER A 47 -7.07 1.81 12.32
CA SER A 47 -6.55 0.53 12.81
C SER A 47 -5.22 0.68 13.53
N ASN A 48 -4.38 1.63 13.13
CA ASN A 48 -3.16 2.00 13.85
C ASN A 48 -3.47 2.52 15.25
N VAL A 49 -4.41 3.46 15.40
CA VAL A 49 -4.78 4.02 16.71
C VAL A 49 -5.19 2.90 17.65
N GLU A 50 -6.10 2.03 17.22
CA GLU A 50 -6.57 0.90 18.03
C GLU A 50 -5.46 -0.11 18.38
N LEU A 51 -4.55 -0.37 17.44
CA LEU A 51 -3.38 -1.21 17.68
C LEU A 51 -2.46 -0.61 18.73
N MET A 52 -2.25 0.71 18.71
CA MET A 52 -1.42 1.40 19.70
C MET A 52 -2.08 1.46 21.07
N GLU A 53 -3.40 1.64 21.12
CA GLU A 53 -4.19 1.53 22.35
C GLU A 53 -4.12 0.12 22.93
N PHE A 54 -4.23 -0.92 22.08
CA PHE A 54 -4.05 -2.29 22.51
C PHE A 54 -2.66 -2.51 23.10
N PHE A 55 -1.59 -2.10 22.42
CA PHE A 55 -0.23 -2.18 22.96
C PHE A 55 -0.04 -1.42 24.27
N ALA A 56 -0.70 -0.26 24.43
CA ALA A 56 -0.65 0.50 25.67
C ALA A 56 -1.31 -0.29 26.82
N SER A 57 -2.47 -0.89 26.57
CA SER A 57 -3.23 -1.66 27.56
C SER A 57 -2.46 -2.87 28.14
N ILE A 58 -1.58 -3.45 27.34
CA ILE A 58 -0.78 -4.63 27.74
C ILE A 58 0.70 -4.29 27.97
N SER A 59 1.08 -3.00 28.00
CA SER A 59 2.48 -2.56 27.99
C SER A 59 3.35 -3.14 29.12
N SER A 60 2.78 -3.50 30.26
CA SER A 60 3.46 -4.12 31.41
C SER A 60 3.66 -5.65 31.29
N GLY A 61 3.24 -6.27 30.18
CA GLY A 61 3.17 -7.72 30.05
C GLY A 61 1.79 -8.27 30.34
N THR A 62 1.54 -9.51 29.93
CA THR A 62 0.29 -10.22 30.23
C THR A 62 0.44 -11.25 31.36
N CYS A 63 1.68 -11.52 31.80
CA CYS A 63 2.00 -12.55 32.79
C CYS A 63 1.46 -12.25 34.19
N ASN A 64 1.44 -10.97 34.58
CA ASN A 64 0.98 -10.52 35.89
C ASN A 64 -0.34 -9.72 35.80
N ASN A 65 -1.05 -9.84 34.66
CA ASN A 65 -2.27 -9.10 34.41
C ASN A 65 -3.48 -9.88 34.95
N SER A 66 -4.38 -9.20 35.66
CA SER A 66 -5.63 -9.77 36.18
C SER A 66 -6.65 -10.09 35.08
N GLU A 67 -6.52 -9.44 33.93
CA GLU A 67 -7.32 -9.72 32.76
C GLU A 67 -6.99 -11.12 32.21
N LYS A 68 -8.02 -11.93 31.98
CA LYS A 68 -7.85 -13.27 31.41
C LYS A 68 -7.54 -13.16 29.91
N PHE A 69 -6.75 -14.11 29.41
CA PHE A 69 -6.47 -14.25 27.98
C PHE A 69 -7.73 -14.18 27.11
N GLU A 70 -8.85 -14.77 27.56
CA GLU A 70 -10.11 -14.76 26.80
C GLU A 70 -10.65 -13.35 26.49
N THR A 71 -10.41 -12.36 27.36
CA THR A 71 -10.79 -10.97 27.07
C THR A 71 -9.88 -10.37 25.99
N ARG A 72 -8.55 -10.52 26.14
CA ARG A 72 -7.57 -10.03 25.16
C ARG A 72 -7.67 -10.71 23.81
N LYS A 73 -8.09 -11.98 23.78
CA LYS A 73 -8.33 -12.76 22.56
C LYS A 73 -9.35 -12.09 21.63
N VAL A 74 -10.33 -11.38 22.18
CA VAL A 74 -11.27 -10.56 21.39
C VAL A 74 -10.53 -9.43 20.69
N SER A 75 -9.69 -8.69 21.43
CA SER A 75 -8.87 -7.61 20.86
C SER A 75 -7.89 -8.10 19.80
N TYR A 76 -7.18 -9.22 20.06
CA TYR A 76 -6.34 -9.85 19.04
C TYR A 76 -7.13 -10.20 17.79
N SER A 77 -8.27 -10.86 17.93
CA SER A 77 -9.07 -11.32 16.78
C SER A 77 -9.62 -10.15 15.96
N SER A 78 -10.02 -9.07 16.63
CA SER A 78 -10.45 -7.82 15.98
C SER A 78 -9.30 -7.20 15.18
N LEU A 79 -8.13 -7.02 15.78
CA LEU A 79 -6.97 -6.42 15.12
C LEU A 79 -6.48 -7.27 13.94
N ILE A 80 -6.37 -8.59 14.12
CA ILE A 80 -6.00 -9.55 13.06
C ILE A 80 -6.97 -9.40 11.88
N GLY A 81 -8.28 -9.45 12.14
CA GLY A 81 -9.29 -9.30 11.09
C GLY A 81 -9.24 -7.94 10.38
N LYS A 82 -8.94 -6.85 11.11
CA LYS A 82 -8.75 -5.53 10.51
C LYS A 82 -7.57 -5.50 9.54
N PHE A 83 -6.42 -6.02 9.95
CA PHE A 83 -5.23 -6.03 9.08
C PHE A 83 -5.36 -7.01 7.92
N ASP A 84 -6.01 -8.16 8.10
CA ASP A 84 -6.36 -9.07 7.00
C ASP A 84 -7.26 -8.38 5.97
N ALA A 85 -8.30 -7.68 6.44
CA ALA A 85 -9.20 -6.93 5.58
C ALA A 85 -8.48 -5.81 4.82
N LEU A 86 -7.57 -5.07 5.47
CA LEU A 86 -6.75 -4.05 4.82
C LEU A 86 -5.86 -4.66 3.73
N GLY A 87 -5.28 -5.84 3.97
CA GLY A 87 -4.51 -6.59 2.97
C GLY A 87 -5.34 -6.99 1.74
N ILE A 88 -6.57 -7.46 1.97
CA ILE A 88 -7.53 -7.79 0.89
C ILE A 88 -7.92 -6.54 0.10
N LEU A 89 -8.30 -5.47 0.79
CA LEU A 89 -8.70 -4.20 0.15
C LEU A 89 -7.55 -3.61 -0.68
N SER A 90 -6.32 -3.65 -0.14
CA SER A 90 -5.15 -3.17 -0.87
C SER A 90 -4.95 -3.96 -2.17
N ARG A 91 -4.99 -5.31 -2.12
CA ARG A 91 -4.86 -6.22 -3.28
C ARG A 91 -6.00 -6.15 -4.28
N ALA A 92 -7.20 -5.79 -3.86
CA ALA A 92 -8.36 -5.70 -4.76
C ALA A 92 -8.25 -4.54 -5.77
N ARG A 93 -7.31 -3.61 -5.58
CA ARG A 93 -7.13 -2.45 -6.45
C ARG A 93 -6.49 -2.86 -7.79
N PRO A 94 -6.98 -2.34 -8.94
CA PRO A 94 -6.34 -2.58 -10.23
C PRO A 94 -4.90 -2.06 -10.26
N VAL A 95 -3.95 -2.95 -10.54
CA VAL A 95 -2.53 -2.60 -10.78
C VAL A 95 -2.30 -2.55 -12.29
N PRO A 96 -1.94 -1.40 -12.88
CA PRO A 96 -1.61 -1.32 -14.29
C PRO A 96 -0.36 -2.17 -14.60
N LYS A 97 -0.47 -3.11 -15.55
CA LYS A 97 0.66 -3.94 -16.02
C LYS A 97 1.08 -3.47 -17.42
N PRO A 98 2.06 -2.57 -17.56
CA PRO A 98 2.58 -2.19 -18.87
C PRO A 98 3.30 -3.37 -19.52
N LYS A 99 2.99 -3.66 -20.79
CA LYS A 99 3.64 -4.72 -21.61
C LYS A 99 5.17 -4.58 -21.70
N LEU A 100 5.70 -3.40 -21.41
CA LEU A 100 7.15 -3.14 -21.34
C LEU A 100 7.80 -3.83 -20.13
N LEU A 101 7.11 -3.91 -18.99
CA LEU A 101 7.65 -4.58 -17.80
C LEU A 101 7.84 -6.07 -18.02
N ASP A 102 6.95 -6.73 -18.78
CA ASP A 102 7.11 -8.15 -19.11
C ASP A 102 8.40 -8.38 -19.90
N LYS A 103 8.68 -7.53 -20.90
CA LYS A 103 9.93 -7.60 -21.68
C LYS A 103 11.17 -7.31 -20.84
N ILE A 104 11.10 -6.33 -19.94
CA ILE A 104 12.21 -6.04 -19.01
C ILE A 104 12.45 -7.25 -18.11
N ASN A 105 11.39 -7.86 -17.56
CA ASN A 105 11.49 -9.01 -16.68
C ASN A 105 12.06 -10.23 -17.41
N GLU A 106 11.65 -10.49 -18.65
CA GLU A 106 12.24 -11.54 -19.49
C GLU A 106 13.75 -11.35 -19.68
N GLU A 107 14.21 -10.12 -19.95
CA GLU A 107 15.63 -9.81 -20.09
C GLU A 107 16.41 -9.95 -18.78
N LEU A 108 15.80 -9.61 -17.64
CA LEU A 108 16.42 -9.80 -16.32
C LEU A 108 16.55 -11.30 -15.99
N ILE A 109 15.54 -12.11 -16.27
CA ILE A 109 15.58 -13.57 -16.10
C ILE A 109 16.68 -14.18 -16.96
N LYS A 110 16.82 -13.77 -18.23
CA LYS A 110 17.91 -14.21 -19.12
C LYS A 110 19.29 -13.91 -18.55
N LYS A 111 19.43 -12.83 -17.77
CA LYS A 111 20.67 -12.43 -17.09
C LYS A 111 20.83 -13.01 -15.69
N ASN A 112 19.99 -13.97 -15.31
CA ASN A 112 19.99 -14.61 -13.99
C ASN A 112 19.74 -13.60 -12.84
N ILE A 113 19.06 -12.49 -13.13
CA ILE A 113 18.66 -11.49 -12.14
C ILE A 113 17.27 -11.88 -11.62
N PRO A 114 17.10 -12.09 -10.31
CA PRO A 114 15.79 -12.42 -9.75
C PRO A 114 14.83 -11.25 -9.95
N VAL A 115 13.68 -11.53 -10.56
CA VAL A 115 12.55 -10.59 -10.67
C VAL A 115 11.42 -11.03 -9.75
N PRO A 116 10.72 -10.09 -9.09
CA PRO A 116 9.52 -10.40 -8.33
C PRO A 116 8.50 -11.13 -9.21
N LYS A 117 8.05 -12.32 -8.79
CA LYS A 117 7.05 -13.12 -9.53
C LYS A 117 5.68 -12.45 -9.59
N GLU A 118 5.39 -11.61 -8.61
CA GLU A 118 4.15 -10.84 -8.51
C GLU A 118 4.51 -9.43 -8.07
N TRP A 119 3.92 -8.44 -8.73
CA TRP A 119 3.94 -7.05 -8.26
C TRP A 119 2.97 -6.96 -7.09
N ASP A 120 3.38 -7.52 -5.97
CA ASP A 120 2.61 -7.44 -4.74
C ASP A 120 2.59 -5.98 -4.28
N ILE A 121 1.42 -5.52 -3.85
CA ILE A 121 1.24 -4.14 -3.42
C ILE A 121 1.95 -4.02 -2.06
N PRO A 122 2.96 -3.13 -1.91
CA PRO A 122 3.79 -3.07 -0.70
C PRO A 122 2.99 -2.95 0.61
N SER A 123 1.92 -2.15 0.62
CA SER A 123 1.05 -2.03 1.79
C SER A 123 0.30 -3.32 2.10
N ALA A 124 -0.13 -4.10 1.08
CA ALA A 124 -0.81 -5.37 1.31
C ALA A 124 0.10 -6.38 2.01
N VAL A 125 1.36 -6.48 1.57
CA VAL A 125 2.37 -7.32 2.19
C VAL A 125 2.63 -6.88 3.63
N ALA A 126 2.72 -5.57 3.86
CA ALA A 126 2.91 -5.03 5.19
C ALA A 126 1.73 -5.34 6.12
N PHE A 127 0.48 -5.21 5.67
CA PHE A 127 -0.71 -5.56 6.46
C PHE A 127 -0.74 -7.04 6.82
N GLU A 128 -0.40 -7.92 5.88
CA GLU A 128 -0.27 -9.36 6.13
C GLU A 128 0.79 -9.66 7.20
N LYS A 129 1.94 -8.98 7.14
CA LYS A 129 2.99 -9.14 8.16
C LYS A 129 2.58 -8.65 9.54
N ILE A 130 1.76 -7.59 9.63
CA ILE A 130 1.17 -7.15 10.90
C ILE A 130 0.23 -8.22 11.46
N SER A 131 -0.66 -8.76 10.62
CA SER A 131 -1.58 -9.83 10.99
C SER A 131 -0.85 -11.08 11.49
N GLU A 132 0.17 -11.55 10.75
CA GLU A 132 1.02 -12.67 11.16
C GLU A 132 1.70 -12.43 12.52
N SER A 133 2.23 -11.21 12.74
CA SER A 133 2.86 -10.85 14.01
C SER A 133 1.86 -10.84 15.17
N LEU A 134 0.63 -10.35 14.95
CA LEU A 134 -0.44 -10.39 15.94
C LEU A 134 -0.89 -11.82 16.23
N MET A 135 -0.99 -12.69 15.22
CA MET A 135 -1.31 -14.11 15.40
C MET A 135 -0.26 -14.82 16.26
N LYS A 136 1.03 -14.60 15.97
CA LYS A 136 2.14 -15.15 16.77
C LYS A 136 2.12 -14.64 18.21
N MET A 137 1.83 -13.36 18.39
CA MET A 137 1.71 -12.77 19.72
C MET A 137 0.54 -13.36 20.52
N ARG A 138 -0.63 -13.51 19.88
CA ARG A 138 -1.80 -14.18 20.47
C ARG A 138 -1.49 -15.61 20.89
N GLU A 139 -0.79 -16.36 20.05
CA GLU A 139 -0.39 -17.74 20.34
C GLU A 139 0.57 -17.79 21.55
N SER A 140 1.54 -16.88 21.63
CA SER A 140 2.41 -16.79 22.80
C SER A 140 1.63 -16.46 24.07
N ASP A 141 0.71 -15.50 24.02
CA ASP A 141 -0.11 -15.11 25.18
C ASP A 141 -0.97 -16.30 25.66
N SER A 142 -1.58 -17.04 24.73
CA SER A 142 -2.39 -18.22 25.02
C SER A 142 -1.60 -19.33 25.71
N ASN A 143 -0.35 -19.54 25.30
CA ASN A 143 0.44 -20.69 25.74
C ASN A 143 1.19 -20.44 27.04
N LYS A 144 1.79 -19.24 27.18
CA LYS A 144 2.79 -18.98 28.23
C LYS A 144 2.86 -17.53 28.68
N CYS A 145 1.82 -16.72 28.43
CA CYS A 145 1.84 -15.26 28.53
C CYS A 145 2.90 -14.56 27.64
N VAL A 146 2.92 -13.23 27.68
CA VAL A 146 3.87 -12.38 26.96
C VAL A 146 4.47 -11.38 27.95
N THR A 147 5.79 -11.36 28.05
CA THR A 147 6.50 -10.43 28.93
C THR A 147 6.48 -9.00 28.37
N ALA A 148 6.69 -7.99 29.22
CA ALA A 148 6.77 -6.59 28.77
C ALA A 148 7.83 -6.37 27.67
N THR A 149 8.96 -7.08 27.75
CA THR A 149 10.02 -7.03 26.74
C THR A 149 9.56 -7.62 25.41
N GLU A 150 8.90 -8.79 25.42
CA GLU A 150 8.35 -9.40 24.22
C GLU A 150 7.28 -8.51 23.58
N ILE A 151 6.40 -7.89 24.39
CA ILE A 151 5.39 -6.93 23.89
C ILE A 151 6.06 -5.74 23.20
N ARG A 152 7.13 -5.19 23.78
CA ARG A 152 7.91 -4.11 23.15
C ARG A 152 8.54 -4.55 21.83
N LEU A 153 9.04 -5.78 21.74
CA LEU A 153 9.59 -6.32 20.50
C LEU A 153 8.52 -6.47 19.42
N PHE A 154 7.36 -7.05 19.76
CA PHE A 154 6.22 -7.14 18.85
C PHE A 154 5.76 -5.77 18.38
N LYS A 155 5.62 -4.81 19.31
CA LYS A 155 5.27 -3.43 18.97
C LYS A 155 6.26 -2.83 17.97
N ASN A 156 7.56 -2.94 18.22
CA ASN A 156 8.58 -2.40 17.32
C ASN A 156 8.52 -3.05 15.92
N GLN A 157 8.41 -4.37 15.86
CA GLN A 157 8.30 -5.09 14.59
C GLN A 157 7.05 -4.68 13.81
N ILE A 158 5.89 -4.65 14.47
CA ILE A 158 4.62 -4.28 13.85
C ILE A 158 4.65 -2.80 13.40
N SER A 159 5.23 -1.90 14.19
CA SER A 159 5.39 -0.49 13.81
C SER A 159 6.18 -0.33 12.52
N ILE A 160 7.22 -1.14 12.28
CA ILE A 160 7.99 -1.09 11.02
C ILE A 160 7.09 -1.39 9.82
N PHE A 161 6.30 -2.46 9.86
CA PHE A 161 5.38 -2.80 8.78
C PHE A 161 4.29 -1.74 8.64
N LEU A 162 3.77 -1.22 9.74
CA LEU A 162 2.77 -0.17 9.69
C LEU A 162 3.31 1.11 9.03
N HIS A 163 4.54 1.51 9.36
CA HIS A 163 5.22 2.62 8.68
C HIS A 163 5.35 2.38 7.18
N GLN A 164 5.70 1.17 6.75
CA GLN A 164 5.76 0.80 5.33
C GLN A 164 4.40 0.95 4.65
N ALA A 165 3.33 0.46 5.27
CA ALA A 165 1.97 0.55 4.73
C ALA A 165 1.50 2.01 4.61
N LEU A 166 1.63 2.79 5.68
CA LEU A 166 1.25 4.21 5.70
C LEU A 166 2.05 5.03 4.69
N THR A 167 3.37 4.83 4.64
CA THR A 167 4.23 5.54 3.67
C THR A 167 3.78 5.27 2.25
N TYR A 168 3.49 4.01 1.92
CA TYR A 168 3.04 3.64 0.60
C TYR A 168 1.67 4.24 0.27
N GLU A 169 0.68 4.12 1.17
CA GLU A 169 -0.67 4.65 0.92
C GLU A 169 -0.70 6.18 0.82
N THR A 170 0.05 6.88 1.66
CA THR A 170 0.20 8.35 1.56
C THR A 170 0.92 8.75 0.28
N PHE A 171 1.90 7.99 -0.20
CA PHE A 171 2.57 8.27 -1.48
C PHE A 171 1.63 8.17 -2.69
N LEU A 172 0.51 7.44 -2.57
CA LEU A 172 -0.47 7.36 -3.65
C LEU A 172 -1.33 8.63 -3.78
N GLU A 173 -1.40 9.50 -2.76
CA GLU A 173 -2.18 10.76 -2.71
C GLU A 173 -1.62 11.89 -3.62
N ARG A 174 -1.11 11.53 -4.80
CA ARG A 174 -0.40 12.42 -5.73
C ARG A 174 -1.22 13.63 -6.20
#